data_AF-A0A969P191-F1
#
_entry.id   AF-A0A969P191-F1
#
_cell.length_a   1.000
_cell.length_b   1.000
_cell.length_c   1.000
_cell.angle_alpha   90.00
_cell.angle_beta   90.00
_cell.angle_gamma   90.00
#
_symmetry.space_group_name_H-M   'P 1'
#
loop_
_entity.id
_entity.type
_entity.pdbx_description
1 polymer ?
#
loop_
_entity_poly.entity_id
_entity_poly.type
_entity_poly.pdbx_seq_one_letter_code
_entity_poly.pdbx_strand_id
1 'polypeptide(L)'
;MQPSKQDYQEAILALISIDELIKSEPIIEEHRELLLTDEADQVFAELIQNYRYTEETVRKLTQARRLVQRCREVDMNTAFRELIERRLREEMVNQFERLLAKEPDKLAILQEKVQQAMQKDPDLQPLMTIQAWIMEPSWEAKRRYLESHPELLTDESDVRMSDLIAKMGQNAPLPTDTNFLQQHQTILRRSREVGIDAAFAELDATRSQREQVMAAIEVFASGGDMEQRQRIVEEQQALLLTDEADAIFGEMLTKVPHDDESRAVVAEHRELLRRCREIGIAEAFAELVPPMPYTQEVHDTVLAFLNAPSLEAKQQIAEREQARLLTDEADHVFLHFLHRHRDNPMASQMIQQNRKLIEGCREFGVEGAFLELRQPHRYDQNTSAAVLALINAHTSNEKRRVIETYKAQLTSPEAQIVFDDLIRQHEHKKDYGALHIIRLNRSLLQRSQEIGIDEALAEVLTIEPPGHQVGAAVMMLINTESLGEKELLIQEHRQILLTDEADFFFGQMLLQFEQDQRLKEMFARNQVLVRRCREVGIEMAIAEQRGS
;
A
#
# COMPACT_ATOMS: atom_id res chain seq x y z
N MET A 1 24.64 5.23 6.31
CA MET A 1 23.37 5.92 6.62
C MET A 1 22.32 5.30 5.72
N GLN A 2 21.11 5.04 6.21
CA GLN A 2 20.03 4.60 5.31
C GLN A 2 19.67 5.75 4.37
N PRO A 3 19.50 5.51 3.06
CA PRO A 3 19.03 6.55 2.15
C PRO A 3 17.68 7.09 2.57
N SER A 4 17.50 8.40 2.48
CA SER A 4 16.22 9.05 2.74
C SER A 4 15.25 8.80 1.59
N LYS A 5 13.94 8.93 1.86
CA LYS A 5 12.90 8.89 0.82
C LYS A 5 13.16 9.89 -0.31
N GLN A 6 13.75 11.04 0.01
CA GLN A 6 14.07 12.08 -0.96
C GLN A 6 15.19 11.62 -1.93
N ASP A 7 16.18 10.88 -1.43
CA ASP A 7 17.25 10.33 -2.28
C ASP A 7 16.69 9.37 -3.34
N TYR A 8 15.74 8.51 -2.95
CA TYR A 8 15.03 7.63 -3.89
C TYR A 8 14.23 8.44 -4.91
N GLN A 9 13.52 9.49 -4.48
CA GLN A 9 12.75 10.34 -5.38
C GLN A 9 13.65 11.06 -6.39
N GLU A 10 14.78 11.61 -5.97
CA GLU A 10 15.73 12.28 -6.85
C GLU A 10 16.32 11.31 -7.88
N ALA A 11 16.71 10.10 -7.46
CA ALA A 11 17.19 9.07 -8.39
C ALA A 11 16.12 8.63 -9.41
N ILE A 12 14.86 8.46 -8.96
CA ILE A 12 13.75 8.11 -9.85
C ILE A 12 13.41 9.25 -10.81
N LEU A 13 13.44 10.50 -10.34
CA LEU A 13 13.22 11.67 -11.18
C LEU A 13 14.32 11.82 -12.23
N ALA A 14 15.58 11.60 -11.86
CA ALA A 14 16.70 11.58 -12.81
C ALA A 14 16.49 10.50 -13.88
N LEU A 15 16.04 9.30 -13.48
CA LEU A 15 15.77 8.18 -14.37
C LEU A 15 14.67 8.48 -15.41
N ILE A 16 13.54 9.06 -14.98
CA ILE A 16 12.41 9.37 -15.90
C ILE A 16 12.63 10.65 -16.72
N SER A 17 13.62 11.48 -16.36
CA SER A 17 13.96 12.68 -17.13
C SER A 17 14.66 12.37 -18.45
N ILE A 18 15.07 11.11 -18.64
CA ILE A 18 15.66 10.63 -19.89
C ILE A 18 14.53 10.25 -20.86
N ASP A 19 14.53 10.87 -22.04
CA ASP A 19 13.49 10.63 -23.05
C ASP A 19 13.48 9.19 -23.59
N GLU A 20 14.63 8.53 -23.57
CA GLU A 20 14.79 7.17 -24.08
C GLU A 20 15.28 6.23 -22.99
N LEU A 21 14.45 5.25 -22.64
CA LEU A 21 14.74 4.29 -21.57
C LEU A 21 16.03 3.49 -21.81
N ILE A 22 16.45 3.27 -23.06
CA ILE A 22 17.74 2.62 -23.38
C ILE A 22 18.95 3.44 -22.91
N LYS A 23 18.82 4.78 -22.86
CA LYS A 23 19.89 5.68 -22.41
C LYS A 23 19.98 5.79 -20.88
N SER A 24 19.17 5.02 -20.14
CA SER A 24 19.10 5.08 -18.69
C SER A 24 20.13 4.25 -17.94
N GLU A 25 20.88 3.39 -18.64
CA GLU A 25 21.91 2.51 -18.06
C GLU A 25 22.88 3.27 -17.14
N PRO A 26 23.45 4.44 -17.52
CA PRO A 26 24.39 5.14 -16.65
C PRO A 26 23.75 5.65 -15.35
N ILE A 27 22.47 6.04 -15.39
CA ILE A 27 21.74 6.55 -14.21
C ILE A 27 21.39 5.41 -13.26
N ILE A 28 21.02 4.24 -13.78
CA ILE A 28 20.78 3.05 -12.96
C ILE A 28 22.08 2.58 -12.30
N GLU A 29 23.21 2.63 -13.00
CA GLU A 29 24.51 2.28 -12.42
C GLU A 29 24.98 3.32 -11.40
N GLU A 30 24.79 4.62 -11.67
CA GLU A 30 25.13 5.72 -10.75
C GLU A 30 24.32 5.64 -9.44
N HIS A 31 23.01 5.35 -9.54
CA HIS A 31 22.12 5.25 -8.39
C HIS A 31 21.77 3.80 -8.02
N ARG A 32 22.68 2.85 -8.29
CA ARG A 32 22.43 1.41 -8.14
C ARG A 32 21.98 1.02 -6.73
N GLU A 33 22.61 1.57 -5.71
CA GLU A 33 22.30 1.30 -4.29
C GLU A 33 20.92 1.83 -3.87
N LEU A 34 20.35 2.78 -4.62
CA LEU A 34 19.02 3.33 -4.38
C LEU A 34 17.99 2.58 -5.23
N LEU A 35 18.18 2.56 -6.55
CA LEU A 35 17.14 2.10 -7.48
C LEU A 35 16.91 0.58 -7.39
N LEU A 36 17.95 -0.23 -7.14
CA LEU A 36 17.81 -1.70 -7.12
C LEU A 36 17.39 -2.24 -5.74
N THR A 37 16.43 -1.58 -5.09
CA THR A 37 15.93 -1.93 -3.74
C THR A 37 14.41 -2.08 -3.73
N ASP A 38 13.85 -2.66 -2.66
CA ASP A 38 12.40 -2.75 -2.45
C ASP A 38 11.79 -1.40 -2.07
N GLU A 39 12.56 -0.56 -1.38
CA GLU A 39 12.17 0.79 -0.99
C GLU A 39 11.95 1.69 -2.22
N ALA A 40 12.81 1.59 -3.25
CA ALA A 40 12.59 2.29 -4.50
C ALA A 40 11.25 1.94 -5.15
N ASP A 41 10.83 0.67 -5.04
CA ASP A 41 9.57 0.19 -5.60
C ASP A 41 8.34 0.81 -4.92
N GLN A 42 8.42 1.02 -3.60
CA GLN A 42 7.40 1.76 -2.85
C GLN A 42 7.33 3.22 -3.28
N VAL A 43 8.49 3.88 -3.44
CA VAL A 43 8.55 5.27 -3.89
C VAL A 43 8.03 5.42 -5.33
N PHE A 44 8.32 4.48 -6.23
CA PHE A 44 7.69 4.44 -7.55
C PHE A 44 6.16 4.35 -7.47
N ALA A 45 5.62 3.48 -6.62
CA ALA A 45 4.17 3.32 -6.47
C ALA A 45 3.50 4.62 -5.98
N GLU A 46 4.10 5.28 -4.99
CA GLU A 46 3.61 6.58 -4.50
C GLU A 46 3.69 7.67 -5.57
N LEU A 47 4.80 7.77 -6.31
CA LEU A 47 4.95 8.76 -7.38
C LEU A 47 3.90 8.52 -8.47
N ILE A 48 3.66 7.27 -8.88
CA ILE A 48 2.60 6.93 -9.85
C ILE A 48 1.23 7.40 -9.35
N GLN A 49 0.94 7.22 -8.05
CA GLN A 49 -0.32 7.67 -7.45
C GLN A 49 -0.43 9.21 -7.40
N ASN A 50 0.65 9.90 -7.07
CA ASN A 50 0.71 11.36 -6.99
C ASN A 50 0.59 12.04 -8.36
N TYR A 51 1.16 11.43 -9.42
CA TYR A 51 1.13 11.93 -10.79
C TYR A 51 -0.02 11.36 -11.64
N ARG A 52 -1.07 10.79 -11.04
CA ARG A 52 -2.18 10.13 -11.76
C ARG A 52 -2.87 10.95 -12.85
N TYR A 53 -2.70 12.27 -12.86
CA TYR A 53 -3.30 13.18 -13.84
C TYR A 53 -2.41 13.51 -15.04
N THR A 54 -1.16 13.03 -15.08
CA THR A 54 -0.25 13.22 -16.21
C THR A 54 0.08 11.88 -16.85
N GLU A 55 -0.72 11.48 -17.82
CA GLU A 55 -0.63 10.16 -18.50
C GLU A 55 0.79 9.84 -18.98
N GLU A 56 1.50 10.81 -19.56
CA GLU A 56 2.88 10.64 -20.01
C GLU A 56 3.84 10.33 -18.85
N THR A 57 3.75 11.07 -17.74
CA THR A 57 4.58 10.87 -16.55
C THR A 57 4.32 9.51 -15.93
N VAL A 58 3.04 9.12 -15.80
CA VAL A 58 2.65 7.80 -15.28
C VAL A 58 3.21 6.70 -16.17
N ARG A 59 3.17 6.86 -17.48
CA ARG A 59 3.74 5.90 -18.43
C ARG A 59 5.26 5.78 -18.25
N LYS A 60 5.98 6.91 -18.16
CA LYS A 60 7.44 6.95 -17.93
C LYS A 60 7.81 6.30 -16.60
N LEU A 61 7.13 6.65 -15.51
CA LEU A 61 7.32 6.04 -14.18
C LEU A 61 7.07 4.53 -14.19
N THR A 62 5.99 4.07 -14.84
CA THR A 62 5.65 2.64 -14.92
C THR A 62 6.69 1.86 -15.73
N GLN A 63 7.18 2.43 -16.83
CA GLN A 63 8.24 1.82 -17.65
C GLN A 63 9.58 1.76 -16.90
N ALA A 64 9.96 2.85 -16.24
CA ALA A 64 11.17 2.92 -15.43
C ALA A 64 11.14 1.93 -14.27
N ARG A 65 10.00 1.84 -13.55
CA ARG A 65 9.80 0.86 -12.47
C ARG A 65 10.01 -0.57 -12.96
N ARG A 66 9.38 -0.95 -14.08
CA ARG A 66 9.53 -2.30 -14.67
C ARG A 66 10.97 -2.62 -15.06
N LEU A 67 11.70 -1.66 -15.63
CA LEU A 67 13.11 -1.86 -15.97
C LEU A 67 13.95 -2.08 -14.72
N VAL A 68 13.77 -1.25 -13.70
CA VAL A 68 14.48 -1.36 -12.41
C VAL A 68 14.21 -2.71 -11.73
N GLN A 69 12.94 -3.14 -11.68
CA GLN A 69 12.55 -4.47 -11.19
C GLN A 69 13.25 -5.57 -11.99
N ARG A 70 13.27 -5.47 -13.32
CA ARG A 70 13.93 -6.48 -14.16
C ARG A 70 15.44 -6.51 -13.94
N CYS A 71 16.11 -5.36 -13.77
CA CYS A 71 17.53 -5.29 -13.44
C CYS A 71 17.85 -6.01 -12.12
N ARG A 72 16.92 -6.03 -11.15
CA ARG A 72 17.07 -6.80 -9.91
C ARG A 72 16.94 -8.31 -10.12
N GLU A 73 16.03 -8.75 -10.98
CA GLU A 73 15.74 -10.17 -11.22
C GLU A 73 16.83 -10.89 -12.01
N VAL A 74 17.30 -10.28 -13.10
CA VAL A 74 18.14 -10.96 -14.10
C VAL A 74 19.48 -10.29 -14.32
N ASP A 75 19.90 -9.36 -13.45
CA ASP A 75 21.04 -8.46 -13.63
C ASP A 75 20.82 -7.35 -14.70
N MET A 76 21.58 -6.27 -14.56
CA MET A 76 21.43 -5.06 -15.37
C MET A 76 21.76 -5.30 -16.85
N ASN A 77 22.84 -6.03 -17.16
CA ASN A 77 23.25 -6.27 -18.55
C ASN A 77 22.20 -7.09 -19.30
N THR A 78 21.63 -8.10 -18.63
CA THR A 78 20.58 -8.93 -19.20
C THR A 78 19.28 -8.12 -19.38
N ALA A 79 18.86 -7.34 -18.38
CA ALA A 79 17.66 -6.51 -18.47
C ALA A 79 17.74 -5.46 -19.60
N PHE A 80 18.88 -4.79 -19.76
CA PHE A 80 19.07 -3.82 -20.86
C PHE A 80 19.16 -4.51 -22.22
N ARG A 81 19.77 -5.69 -22.32
CA ARG A 81 19.76 -6.49 -23.56
C ARG A 81 18.33 -6.84 -23.98
N GLU A 82 17.51 -7.34 -23.05
CA GLU A 82 16.09 -7.63 -23.29
C GLU A 82 15.31 -6.38 -23.75
N LEU A 83 15.57 -5.24 -23.11
CA LEU A 83 14.96 -3.96 -23.47
C LEU A 83 15.34 -3.51 -24.89
N ILE A 84 16.62 -3.63 -25.25
CA ILE A 84 17.15 -3.31 -26.59
C ILE A 84 16.54 -4.25 -27.62
N GLU A 85 16.53 -5.56 -27.38
CA GLU A 85 15.94 -6.55 -28.29
C GLU A 85 14.44 -6.33 -28.48
N ARG A 86 13.72 -5.98 -27.42
CA ARG A 86 12.30 -5.63 -27.51
C ARG A 86 12.09 -4.39 -28.36
N ARG A 87 12.85 -3.33 -28.13
CA ARG A 87 12.74 -2.08 -28.91
C ARG A 87 13.14 -2.30 -30.37
N LEU A 88 14.18 -3.08 -30.64
CA LEU A 88 14.54 -3.47 -32.01
C LEU A 88 13.44 -4.27 -32.69
N ARG A 89 12.78 -5.20 -31.98
CA ARG A 89 11.61 -5.92 -32.51
C ARG A 89 10.44 -4.97 -32.80
N GLU A 90 10.09 -4.10 -31.87
CA GLU A 90 9.02 -3.11 -32.07
C GLU A 90 9.34 -2.15 -33.22
N GLU A 91 10.59 -1.70 -33.34
CA GLU A 91 11.03 -0.84 -34.44
C GLU A 91 11.06 -1.59 -35.77
N MET A 92 11.51 -2.85 -35.79
CA MET A 92 11.42 -3.70 -36.98
C MET A 92 9.97 -3.92 -37.40
N VAL A 93 9.06 -4.22 -36.47
CA VAL A 93 7.63 -4.37 -36.76
C VAL A 93 7.05 -3.07 -37.30
N ASN A 94 7.31 -1.94 -36.65
CA ASN A 94 6.83 -0.63 -37.10
C ASN A 94 7.43 -0.23 -38.47
N GLN A 95 8.71 -0.51 -38.70
CA GLN A 95 9.35 -0.28 -40.01
C GLN A 95 8.75 -1.22 -41.06
N PHE A 96 8.50 -2.48 -40.70
CA PHE A 96 7.87 -3.46 -41.57
C PHE A 96 6.44 -3.03 -41.93
N GLU A 97 5.62 -2.64 -40.95
CA GLU A 97 4.27 -2.10 -41.17
C GLU A 97 4.29 -0.83 -42.03
N ARG A 98 5.24 0.09 -41.80
CA ARG A 98 5.42 1.29 -42.64
C ARG A 98 5.85 0.93 -44.05
N LEU A 99 6.71 -0.07 -44.23
CA LEU A 99 7.12 -0.56 -45.54
C LEU A 99 5.97 -1.27 -46.25
N LEU A 100 5.17 -2.06 -45.53
CA LEU A 100 3.96 -2.70 -46.04
C LEU A 100 2.91 -1.69 -46.46
N ALA A 101 2.72 -0.62 -45.68
CA ALA A 101 1.79 0.46 -46.01
C ALA A 101 2.23 1.30 -47.21
N LYS A 102 3.55 1.45 -47.43
CA LYS A 102 4.11 2.25 -48.52
C LYS A 102 4.27 1.46 -49.81
N GLU A 103 4.56 0.17 -49.73
CA GLU A 103 4.93 -0.67 -50.87
C GLU A 103 4.35 -2.08 -50.74
N PRO A 104 3.03 -2.27 -50.92
CA PRO A 104 2.38 -3.58 -50.83
C PRO A 104 3.00 -4.61 -51.80
N ASP A 105 3.55 -4.15 -52.93
CA ASP A 105 4.23 -5.00 -53.92
C ASP A 105 5.53 -5.64 -53.39
N LYS A 106 6.18 -5.06 -52.37
CA LYS A 106 7.37 -5.67 -51.72
C LYS A 106 7.01 -6.86 -50.84
N LEU A 107 5.78 -6.94 -50.33
CA LEU A 107 5.28 -8.14 -49.64
C LEU A 107 5.25 -9.33 -50.60
N ALA A 108 4.81 -9.11 -51.84
CA ALA A 108 4.81 -10.15 -52.87
C ALA A 108 6.24 -10.64 -53.18
N ILE A 109 7.24 -9.74 -53.21
CA ILE A 109 8.65 -10.09 -53.43
C ILE A 109 9.24 -10.84 -52.22
N LEU A 110 8.89 -10.47 -50.99
CA LEU A 110 9.32 -11.19 -49.79
C LEU A 110 8.67 -12.56 -49.70
N GLN A 111 7.37 -12.67 -50.01
CA GLN A 111 6.68 -13.95 -50.15
C GLN A 111 7.34 -14.80 -51.23
N GLU A 112 7.70 -14.23 -52.38
CA GLU A 112 8.43 -14.93 -53.44
C GLU A 112 9.82 -15.40 -52.95
N LYS A 113 10.55 -14.58 -52.18
CA LYS A 113 11.86 -14.98 -51.62
C LYS A 113 11.74 -16.07 -50.56
N VAL A 114 10.70 -16.03 -49.72
CA VAL A 114 10.39 -17.11 -48.78
C VAL A 114 10.03 -18.38 -49.57
N GLN A 115 9.23 -18.26 -50.63
CA GLN A 115 8.91 -19.37 -51.53
C GLN A 115 10.17 -19.96 -52.19
N GLN A 116 11.11 -19.11 -52.63
CA GLN A 116 12.38 -19.51 -53.21
C GLN A 116 13.32 -20.15 -52.18
N ALA A 117 13.31 -19.68 -50.93
CA ALA A 117 14.04 -20.31 -49.84
C ALA A 117 13.45 -21.70 -49.50
N MET A 118 12.11 -21.82 -49.50
CA MET A 118 11.41 -23.10 -49.34
C MET A 118 11.73 -24.09 -50.47
N GLN A 119 11.97 -23.60 -51.69
CA GLN A 119 12.42 -24.46 -52.81
C GLN A 119 13.87 -24.91 -52.68
N LYS A 120 14.71 -24.14 -51.98
CA LYS A 120 16.15 -24.43 -51.80
C LYS A 120 16.44 -25.35 -50.63
N ASP A 121 15.59 -25.34 -49.61
CA ASP A 121 15.71 -26.18 -48.42
C ASP A 121 14.38 -26.91 -48.16
N PRO A 122 14.24 -28.15 -48.66
CA PRO A 122 13.04 -28.96 -48.48
C PRO A 122 12.68 -29.19 -47.00
N ASP A 123 13.63 -29.12 -46.08
CA ASP A 123 13.42 -29.35 -44.65
C ASP A 123 12.70 -28.17 -43.97
N LEU A 124 12.62 -27.01 -44.61
CA LEU A 124 11.85 -25.86 -44.12
C LEU A 124 10.34 -26.02 -44.31
N GLN A 125 9.91 -26.81 -45.31
CA GLN A 125 8.49 -26.91 -45.64
C GLN A 125 7.66 -27.49 -44.48
N PRO A 126 8.05 -28.61 -43.83
CA PRO A 126 7.30 -29.13 -42.70
C PRO A 126 7.31 -28.21 -41.47
N LEU A 127 8.40 -27.47 -41.26
CA LEU A 127 8.50 -26.52 -40.16
C LEU A 127 7.55 -25.33 -40.36
N MET A 128 7.42 -24.85 -41.59
CA MET A 128 6.42 -23.83 -41.96
C MET A 128 4.99 -24.36 -41.80
N THR A 129 4.71 -25.61 -42.18
CA THR A 129 3.39 -26.23 -41.99
C THR A 129 3.04 -26.37 -40.50
N ILE A 130 4.00 -26.79 -39.66
CA ILE A 130 3.83 -26.84 -38.20
C ILE A 130 3.56 -25.45 -37.64
N GLN A 131 4.33 -24.44 -38.07
CA GLN A 131 4.16 -23.06 -37.60
C GLN A 131 2.79 -22.50 -38.03
N ALA A 132 2.39 -22.69 -39.28
CA ALA A 132 1.08 -22.26 -39.78
C ALA A 132 -0.05 -22.89 -38.96
N TRP A 133 0.05 -24.19 -38.67
CA TRP A 133 -0.92 -24.89 -37.82
C TRP A 133 -0.98 -24.32 -36.39
N ILE A 134 0.16 -24.07 -35.74
CA ILE A 134 0.22 -23.47 -34.39
C ILE A 134 -0.46 -22.09 -34.37
N MET A 135 -0.27 -21.30 -35.43
CA MET A 135 -0.78 -19.93 -35.55
C MET A 135 -2.28 -19.85 -35.88
N GLU A 136 -2.95 -20.95 -36.19
CA GLU A 136 -4.39 -20.96 -36.43
C GLU A 136 -5.16 -20.43 -35.20
N PRO A 137 -6.16 -19.55 -35.38
CA PRO A 137 -6.71 -18.74 -34.30
C PRO A 137 -7.63 -19.51 -33.33
N SER A 138 -8.00 -20.75 -33.65
CA SER A 138 -8.89 -21.57 -32.83
C SER A 138 -8.61 -23.06 -32.98
N TRP A 139 -9.02 -23.86 -31.99
CA TRP A 139 -8.89 -25.31 -32.07
C TRP A 139 -9.70 -25.93 -33.22
N GLU A 140 -10.87 -25.39 -33.54
CA GLU A 140 -11.65 -25.84 -34.70
C GLU A 140 -10.93 -25.53 -36.04
N ALA A 141 -10.29 -24.37 -36.15
CA ALA A 141 -9.43 -24.05 -37.31
C ALA A 141 -8.21 -24.98 -37.39
N LYS A 142 -7.57 -25.25 -36.24
CA LYS A 142 -6.47 -26.23 -36.11
C LYS A 142 -6.87 -27.64 -36.51
N ARG A 143 -8.09 -28.08 -36.17
CA ARG A 143 -8.64 -29.37 -36.56
C ARG A 143 -8.78 -29.48 -38.08
N ARG A 144 -9.45 -28.51 -38.71
CA ARG A 144 -9.61 -28.45 -40.18
C ARG A 144 -8.27 -28.35 -40.91
N TYR A 145 -7.32 -27.64 -40.31
CA TYR A 145 -5.97 -27.56 -40.85
C TYR A 145 -5.27 -28.92 -40.81
N LEU A 146 -5.38 -29.69 -39.72
CA LEU A 146 -4.85 -31.07 -39.65
C LEU A 146 -5.52 -32.03 -40.62
N GLU A 147 -6.84 -31.90 -40.82
CA GLU A 147 -7.58 -32.72 -41.79
C GLU A 147 -7.10 -32.47 -43.23
N SER A 148 -6.66 -31.24 -43.54
CA SER A 148 -6.14 -30.87 -44.86
C SER A 148 -4.62 -31.08 -45.01
N HIS A 149 -3.88 -31.30 -43.91
CA HIS A 149 -2.42 -31.46 -43.91
C HIS A 149 -2.01 -32.72 -43.12
N PRO A 150 -2.30 -33.93 -43.64
CA PRO A 150 -1.98 -35.19 -42.96
C PRO A 150 -0.47 -35.41 -42.76
N GLU A 151 0.40 -34.70 -43.48
CA GLU A 151 1.86 -34.70 -43.28
C GLU A 151 2.28 -34.23 -41.88
N LEU A 152 1.41 -33.49 -41.17
CA LEU A 152 1.63 -33.10 -39.77
C LEU A 152 1.50 -34.26 -38.79
N LEU A 153 0.83 -35.37 -39.19
CA LEU A 153 0.59 -36.54 -38.34
C LEU A 153 1.67 -37.62 -38.52
N THR A 154 2.92 -37.21 -38.69
CA THR A 154 4.08 -38.08 -38.88
C THR A 154 4.99 -38.06 -37.63
N ASP A 155 5.80 -39.10 -37.44
CA ASP A 155 6.85 -39.11 -36.41
C ASP A 155 7.83 -37.93 -36.58
N GLU A 156 8.12 -37.57 -37.83
CA GLU A 156 9.02 -36.47 -38.17
C GLU A 156 8.50 -35.12 -37.67
N SER A 157 7.19 -34.86 -37.77
CA SER A 157 6.57 -33.66 -37.21
C SER A 157 6.59 -33.64 -35.68
N ASP A 158 6.44 -34.79 -35.01
CA ASP A 158 6.57 -34.89 -33.54
C ASP A 158 8.01 -34.61 -33.07
N VAL A 159 9.01 -35.10 -33.80
CA VAL A 159 10.42 -34.79 -33.55
C VAL A 159 10.70 -33.30 -33.75
N ARG A 160 10.23 -32.70 -34.85
CA ARG A 160 10.39 -31.26 -35.08
C ARG A 160 9.70 -30.40 -34.02
N MET A 161 8.52 -30.79 -33.55
CA MET A 161 7.86 -30.13 -32.41
C MET A 161 8.69 -30.25 -31.13
N SER A 162 9.27 -31.42 -30.86
CA SER A 162 10.19 -31.61 -29.73
C SER A 162 11.41 -30.69 -29.82
N ASP A 163 12.00 -30.56 -31.01
CA ASP A 163 13.12 -29.66 -31.27
C ASP A 163 12.74 -28.19 -31.08
N LEU A 164 11.54 -27.78 -31.53
CA LEU A 164 11.01 -26.43 -31.32
C LEU A 164 10.80 -26.15 -29.83
N ILE A 165 10.22 -27.09 -29.08
CA ILE A 165 10.03 -26.98 -27.63
C ILE A 165 11.38 -26.87 -26.92
N ALA A 166 12.37 -27.69 -27.30
CA ALA A 166 13.71 -27.65 -26.70
C ALA A 166 14.43 -26.32 -27.00
N LYS A 167 14.37 -25.84 -28.25
CA LYS A 167 14.98 -24.56 -28.66
C LYS A 167 14.31 -23.36 -27.98
N MET A 168 12.98 -23.39 -27.83
CA MET A 168 12.27 -22.36 -27.09
C MET A 168 12.56 -22.46 -25.59
N GLY A 169 12.59 -23.64 -24.99
CA GLY A 169 12.95 -23.81 -23.58
C GLY A 169 14.35 -23.31 -23.22
N GLN A 170 15.29 -23.28 -24.18
CA GLN A 170 16.63 -22.72 -23.97
C GLN A 170 16.69 -21.19 -24.05
N ASN A 171 15.72 -20.53 -24.70
CA ASN A 171 15.76 -19.10 -25.01
C ASN A 171 14.53 -18.32 -24.51
N ALA A 172 13.50 -19.00 -24.01
CA ALA A 172 12.25 -18.37 -23.60
C ALA A 172 12.38 -17.83 -22.17
N PRO A 173 11.97 -16.57 -21.93
CA PRO A 173 12.03 -15.97 -20.60
C PRO A 173 10.98 -16.53 -19.63
N LEU A 174 9.97 -17.31 -20.08
CA LEU A 174 8.88 -17.82 -19.23
C LEU A 174 8.47 -19.28 -19.57
N PRO A 175 8.10 -20.10 -18.56
CA PRO A 175 7.59 -21.48 -18.75
C PRO A 175 6.26 -21.59 -19.52
N THR A 176 5.54 -20.49 -19.68
CA THR A 176 4.20 -20.49 -20.29
C THR A 176 4.23 -20.81 -21.78
N ASP A 177 5.32 -20.47 -22.47
CA ASP A 177 5.48 -20.67 -23.92
C ASP A 177 5.74 -22.13 -24.29
N THR A 178 6.37 -22.90 -23.39
CA THR A 178 6.63 -24.33 -23.61
C THR A 178 5.40 -25.18 -23.37
N ASN A 179 4.58 -24.88 -22.35
CA ASN A 179 3.32 -25.57 -22.10
C ASN A 179 2.36 -25.47 -23.30
N PHE A 180 2.28 -24.27 -23.91
CA PHE A 180 1.49 -24.07 -25.11
C PHE A 180 1.91 -25.00 -26.24
N LEU A 181 3.21 -25.07 -26.56
CA LEU A 181 3.70 -25.99 -27.59
C LEU A 181 3.54 -27.47 -27.22
N GLN A 182 3.69 -27.84 -25.95
CA GLN A 182 3.49 -29.21 -25.48
C GLN A 182 2.04 -29.67 -25.65
N GLN A 183 1.06 -28.79 -25.42
CA GLN A 183 -0.35 -29.08 -25.71
C GLN A 183 -0.55 -29.35 -27.20
N HIS A 184 0.04 -28.53 -28.07
CA HIS A 184 -0.01 -28.72 -29.52
C HIS A 184 0.63 -30.05 -29.94
N GLN A 185 1.82 -30.36 -29.42
CA GLN A 185 2.49 -31.62 -29.68
C GLN A 185 1.64 -32.82 -29.23
N THR A 186 1.04 -32.73 -28.04
CA THR A 186 0.14 -33.77 -27.51
C THR A 186 -1.02 -34.01 -28.46
N ILE A 187 -1.63 -32.96 -29.02
CA ILE A 187 -2.71 -33.10 -29.99
C ILE A 187 -2.26 -33.74 -31.29
N LEU A 188 -1.08 -33.41 -31.83
CA LEU A 188 -0.56 -34.10 -33.01
C LEU A 188 -0.35 -35.59 -32.75
N ARG A 189 0.27 -35.93 -31.61
CA ARG A 189 0.53 -37.31 -31.21
C ARG A 189 -0.77 -38.10 -31.02
N ARG A 190 -1.73 -37.55 -30.27
CA ARG A 190 -3.04 -38.17 -30.05
C ARG A 190 -3.82 -38.30 -31.37
N SER A 191 -3.81 -37.27 -32.22
CA SER A 191 -4.48 -37.31 -33.53
C SER A 191 -3.94 -38.43 -34.42
N ARG A 192 -2.64 -38.74 -34.31
CA ARG A 192 -2.02 -39.90 -34.98
C ARG A 192 -2.41 -41.23 -34.35
N GLU A 193 -2.49 -41.32 -33.03
CA GLU A 193 -2.78 -42.56 -32.30
C GLU A 193 -4.25 -42.99 -32.37
N VAL A 194 -5.18 -42.04 -32.22
CA VAL A 194 -6.62 -42.32 -32.08
C VAL A 194 -7.47 -41.66 -33.16
N GLY A 195 -6.86 -40.92 -34.08
CA GLY A 195 -7.55 -40.12 -35.10
C GLY A 195 -7.83 -38.68 -34.63
N ILE A 196 -7.93 -37.77 -35.60
CA ILE A 196 -8.14 -36.33 -35.36
C ILE A 196 -9.39 -36.08 -34.50
N ASP A 197 -10.54 -36.65 -34.89
CA ASP A 197 -11.82 -36.41 -34.21
C ASP A 197 -11.79 -36.83 -32.73
N ALA A 198 -11.23 -38.01 -32.44
CA ALA A 198 -11.14 -38.52 -31.08
C ALA A 198 -10.18 -37.68 -30.22
N ALA A 199 -9.02 -37.29 -30.78
CA ALA A 199 -8.04 -36.47 -30.07
C ALA A 199 -8.59 -35.08 -29.72
N PHE A 200 -9.35 -34.45 -30.61
CA PHE A 200 -10.00 -33.16 -30.33
C PHE A 200 -11.17 -33.30 -29.35
N ALA A 201 -11.92 -34.41 -29.38
CA ALA A 201 -12.94 -34.68 -28.37
C ALA A 201 -12.33 -34.87 -26.96
N GLU A 202 -11.19 -35.54 -26.85
CA GLU A 202 -10.42 -35.65 -25.59
C GLU A 202 -9.95 -34.28 -25.09
N LEU A 203 -9.48 -33.42 -26.00
CA LEU A 203 -9.08 -32.05 -25.69
C LEU A 203 -10.24 -31.22 -25.15
N ASP A 204 -11.38 -31.24 -25.84
CA ASP A 204 -12.57 -30.48 -25.44
C ASP A 204 -13.12 -30.97 -24.09
N ALA A 205 -13.09 -32.28 -23.84
CA ALA A 205 -13.45 -32.84 -22.53
C ALA A 205 -12.51 -32.34 -21.41
N THR A 206 -11.19 -32.35 -21.66
CA THR A 206 -10.18 -31.86 -20.70
C THR A 206 -10.35 -30.37 -20.44
N ARG A 207 -10.59 -29.57 -21.48
CA ARG A 207 -10.83 -28.12 -21.36
C ARG A 207 -12.10 -27.83 -20.59
N SER A 208 -13.19 -28.54 -20.87
CA SER A 208 -14.44 -28.38 -20.15
C SER A 208 -14.29 -28.71 -18.67
N GLN A 209 -13.55 -29.78 -18.33
CA GLN A 209 -13.24 -30.10 -16.94
C GLN A 209 -12.43 -28.98 -16.27
N ARG A 210 -11.37 -28.49 -16.93
CA ARG A 210 -10.55 -27.40 -16.41
C ARG A 210 -11.37 -26.11 -16.19
N GLU A 211 -12.27 -25.77 -17.10
CA GLU A 211 -13.19 -24.63 -16.95
C GLU A 211 -14.12 -24.80 -15.74
N GLN A 212 -14.63 -26.01 -15.50
CA GLN A 212 -15.43 -26.30 -14.31
C GLN A 212 -14.62 -26.18 -13.01
N VAL A 213 -13.39 -26.69 -12.99
CA VAL A 213 -12.48 -26.53 -11.84
C VAL A 213 -12.17 -25.05 -11.63
N MET A 214 -11.95 -24.29 -12.69
CA MET A 214 -11.67 -22.87 -12.58
C MET A 214 -12.85 -22.10 -11.98
N ALA A 215 -14.07 -22.36 -12.47
CA ALA A 215 -15.29 -21.78 -11.91
C ALA A 215 -15.49 -22.14 -10.43
N ALA A 216 -15.16 -23.38 -10.04
CA ALA A 216 -15.21 -23.82 -8.66
C ALA A 216 -14.22 -23.06 -7.77
N ILE A 217 -12.98 -22.88 -8.24
CA ILE A 217 -11.94 -22.11 -7.55
C ILE A 217 -12.37 -20.65 -7.38
N GLU A 218 -12.98 -20.03 -8.41
CA GLU A 218 -13.47 -18.66 -8.32
C GLU A 218 -14.57 -18.52 -7.25
N VAL A 219 -15.52 -19.47 -7.20
CA VAL A 219 -16.56 -19.51 -6.16
C VAL A 219 -15.94 -19.69 -4.78
N PHE A 220 -14.96 -20.59 -4.64
CA PHE A 220 -14.27 -20.82 -3.37
C PHE A 220 -13.47 -19.59 -2.90
N ALA A 221 -12.66 -19.00 -3.77
CA ALA A 221 -11.81 -17.86 -3.45
C ALA A 221 -12.63 -16.60 -3.08
N SER A 222 -13.77 -16.41 -3.76
CA SER A 222 -14.73 -15.34 -3.47
C SER A 222 -15.68 -15.66 -2.31
N GLY A 223 -15.71 -16.92 -1.84
CA GLY A 223 -16.49 -17.35 -0.69
C GLY A 223 -16.17 -16.50 0.53
N GLY A 224 -17.22 -16.01 1.21
CA GLY A 224 -17.14 -15.02 2.27
C GLY A 224 -16.36 -15.51 3.50
N ASP A 225 -17.08 -15.91 4.54
CA ASP A 225 -16.46 -16.41 5.77
C ASP A 225 -15.99 -17.87 5.63
N MET A 226 -15.26 -18.36 6.63
CA MET A 226 -14.71 -19.72 6.64
C MET A 226 -15.80 -20.80 6.62
N GLU A 227 -16.97 -20.54 7.20
CA GLU A 227 -18.10 -21.47 7.18
C GLU A 227 -18.65 -21.62 5.76
N GLN A 228 -18.81 -20.52 5.04
CA GLN A 228 -19.23 -20.55 3.64
C GLN A 228 -18.20 -21.25 2.75
N ARG A 229 -16.90 -20.98 2.96
CA ARG A 229 -15.82 -21.68 2.23
C ARG A 229 -15.83 -23.18 2.51
N GLN A 230 -16.04 -23.59 3.76
CA GLN A 230 -16.15 -25.00 4.11
C GLN A 230 -17.29 -25.67 3.34
N ARG A 231 -18.48 -25.06 3.32
CA ARG A 231 -19.63 -25.58 2.56
C ARG A 231 -19.34 -25.67 1.06
N ILE A 232 -18.67 -24.68 0.48
CA ILE A 232 -18.27 -24.73 -0.94
C ILE A 232 -17.34 -25.92 -1.21
N VAL A 233 -16.36 -26.18 -0.33
CA VAL A 233 -15.47 -27.33 -0.47
C VAL A 233 -16.22 -28.65 -0.32
N GLU A 234 -17.16 -28.74 0.61
CA GLU A 234 -18.02 -29.92 0.78
C GLU A 234 -18.89 -30.20 -0.45
N GLU A 235 -19.52 -29.16 -1.02
CA GLU A 235 -20.38 -29.26 -2.19
C GLU A 235 -19.60 -29.56 -3.48
N GLN A 236 -18.41 -28.96 -3.63
CA GLN A 236 -17.62 -29.02 -4.86
C GLN A 236 -16.33 -29.85 -4.73
N GLN A 237 -16.29 -30.78 -3.77
CA GLN A 237 -15.10 -31.60 -3.49
C GLN A 237 -14.54 -32.31 -4.74
N ALA A 238 -15.41 -32.76 -5.64
CA ALA A 238 -15.02 -33.49 -6.86
C ALA A 238 -14.24 -32.63 -7.86
N LEU A 239 -14.33 -31.30 -7.75
CA LEU A 239 -13.60 -30.35 -8.57
C LEU A 239 -12.42 -29.74 -7.78
N LEU A 240 -12.67 -29.28 -6.55
CA LEU A 240 -11.71 -28.52 -5.73
C LEU A 240 -10.60 -29.38 -5.11
N LEU A 241 -10.87 -30.65 -4.80
CA LEU A 241 -9.89 -31.55 -4.15
C LEU A 241 -9.17 -32.44 -5.18
N THR A 242 -8.85 -31.87 -6.35
CA THR A 242 -8.17 -32.55 -7.46
C THR A 242 -6.76 -32.01 -7.68
N ASP A 243 -5.88 -32.79 -8.31
CA ASP A 243 -4.55 -32.32 -8.72
C ASP A 243 -4.64 -31.17 -9.74
N GLU A 244 -5.69 -31.15 -10.56
CA GLU A 244 -5.94 -30.08 -11.53
C GLU A 244 -6.21 -28.74 -10.81
N ALA A 245 -6.99 -28.76 -9.72
CA ALA A 245 -7.20 -27.56 -8.92
C ALA A 245 -5.88 -27.05 -8.32
N ASP A 246 -5.05 -27.94 -7.78
CA ASP A 246 -3.73 -27.58 -7.25
C ASP A 246 -2.81 -26.99 -8.33
N ALA A 247 -2.83 -27.56 -9.54
CA ALA A 247 -2.09 -27.05 -10.68
C ALA A 247 -2.55 -25.65 -11.11
N ILE A 248 -3.87 -25.40 -11.15
CA ILE A 248 -4.44 -24.08 -11.46
C ILE A 248 -4.02 -23.06 -10.41
N PHE A 249 -4.06 -23.38 -9.11
CA PHE A 249 -3.53 -22.49 -8.07
C PHE A 249 -2.03 -22.23 -8.24
N GLY A 250 -1.25 -23.25 -8.60
CA GLY A 250 0.16 -23.10 -8.94
C GLY A 250 0.40 -22.13 -10.10
N GLU A 251 -0.43 -22.18 -11.14
CA GLU A 251 -0.40 -21.21 -12.23
C GLU A 251 -0.83 -19.81 -11.79
N MET A 252 -1.84 -19.69 -10.95
CA MET A 252 -2.26 -18.39 -10.40
C MET A 252 -1.11 -17.75 -9.63
N LEU A 253 -0.41 -18.50 -8.78
CA LEU A 253 0.75 -18.00 -8.02
C LEU A 253 1.92 -17.53 -8.88
N THR A 254 2.06 -18.05 -10.11
CA THR A 254 3.08 -17.60 -11.07
C THR A 254 2.63 -16.39 -11.89
N LYS A 255 1.32 -16.20 -12.09
CA LYS A 255 0.73 -15.12 -12.90
C LYS A 255 0.31 -13.89 -12.09
N VAL A 256 -0.01 -14.05 -10.80
CA VAL A 256 -0.36 -12.93 -9.91
C VAL A 256 0.88 -12.01 -9.82
N PRO A 257 0.73 -10.69 -10.10
CA PRO A 257 1.80 -9.71 -9.92
C PRO A 257 2.41 -9.79 -8.51
N HIS A 258 3.58 -9.18 -8.28
CA HIS A 258 4.25 -9.13 -6.97
C HIS A 258 3.52 -8.28 -5.91
N ASP A 259 2.21 -8.46 -5.77
CA ASP A 259 1.44 -8.08 -4.61
C ASP A 259 1.50 -9.22 -3.60
N ASP A 260 2.30 -9.04 -2.55
CA ASP A 260 2.54 -10.06 -1.53
C ASP A 260 1.24 -10.49 -0.84
N GLU A 261 0.27 -9.58 -0.72
CA GLU A 261 -1.04 -9.87 -0.12
C GLU A 261 -1.86 -10.83 -1.00
N SER A 262 -2.04 -10.51 -2.29
CA SER A 262 -2.75 -11.41 -3.23
C SER A 262 -2.07 -12.78 -3.34
N ARG A 263 -0.74 -12.82 -3.36
CA ARG A 263 0.00 -14.09 -3.41
C ARG A 263 -0.17 -14.92 -2.14
N ALA A 264 -0.14 -14.27 -0.97
CA ALA A 264 -0.36 -14.94 0.31
C ALA A 264 -1.77 -15.56 0.37
N VAL A 265 -2.80 -14.83 -0.06
CA VAL A 265 -4.18 -15.33 -0.09
C VAL A 265 -4.33 -16.56 -0.99
N VAL A 266 -3.78 -16.51 -2.22
CA VAL A 266 -3.83 -17.66 -3.15
C VAL A 266 -3.04 -18.86 -2.59
N ALA A 267 -1.91 -18.62 -1.92
CA ALA A 267 -1.12 -19.68 -1.29
C ALA A 267 -1.85 -20.32 -0.10
N GLU A 268 -2.52 -19.52 0.73
CA GLU A 268 -3.35 -20.00 1.85
C GLU A 268 -4.53 -20.84 1.34
N HIS A 269 -5.22 -20.39 0.30
CA HIS A 269 -6.30 -21.12 -0.34
C HIS A 269 -5.85 -22.47 -0.88
N ARG A 270 -4.71 -22.49 -1.59
CA ARG A 270 -4.10 -23.72 -2.11
C ARG A 270 -3.75 -24.68 -0.98
N GLU A 271 -3.11 -24.17 0.08
CA GLU A 271 -2.71 -24.98 1.23
C GLU A 271 -3.93 -25.56 1.95
N LEU A 272 -4.98 -24.77 2.16
CA LEU A 272 -6.23 -25.24 2.76
C LEU A 272 -6.84 -26.42 1.99
N LEU A 273 -6.96 -26.32 0.67
CA LEU A 273 -7.50 -27.41 -0.15
C LEU A 273 -6.59 -28.64 -0.14
N ARG A 274 -5.27 -28.43 -0.13
CA ARG A 274 -4.30 -29.53 0.05
C ARG A 274 -4.50 -30.23 1.38
N ARG A 275 -4.67 -29.49 2.48
CA ARG A 275 -4.97 -30.04 3.81
C ARG A 275 -6.32 -30.76 3.83
N CYS A 276 -7.36 -30.21 3.20
CA CYS A 276 -8.67 -30.87 3.09
C CYS A 276 -8.54 -32.27 2.45
N ARG A 277 -7.66 -32.41 1.45
CA ARG A 277 -7.38 -33.69 0.79
C ARG A 277 -6.57 -34.64 1.68
N GLU A 278 -5.67 -34.14 2.52
CA GLU A 278 -4.78 -34.95 3.36
C GLU A 278 -5.43 -35.45 4.65
N ILE A 279 -6.18 -34.58 5.34
CA ILE A 279 -6.68 -34.83 6.69
C ILE A 279 -8.21 -34.75 6.81
N GLY A 280 -8.92 -34.42 5.73
CA GLY A 280 -10.37 -34.21 5.73
C GLY A 280 -10.75 -32.73 5.82
N ILE A 281 -11.93 -32.39 5.31
CA ILE A 281 -12.41 -30.98 5.23
C ILE A 281 -12.60 -30.40 6.64
N ALA A 282 -13.29 -31.11 7.54
CA ALA A 282 -13.61 -30.60 8.87
C ALA A 282 -12.34 -30.33 9.70
N GLU A 283 -11.38 -31.26 9.67
CA GLU A 283 -10.11 -31.16 10.38
C GLU A 283 -9.23 -30.03 9.81
N ALA A 284 -9.14 -29.89 8.48
CA ALA A 284 -8.35 -28.84 7.84
C ALA A 284 -8.85 -27.43 8.16
N PHE A 285 -10.17 -27.22 8.16
CA PHE A 285 -10.75 -25.94 8.55
C PHE A 285 -10.58 -25.66 10.05
N ALA A 286 -10.60 -26.69 10.90
CA ALA A 286 -10.33 -26.54 12.34
C ALA A 286 -8.87 -26.13 12.65
N GLU A 287 -7.90 -26.51 11.81
CA GLU A 287 -6.49 -26.08 11.96
C GLU A 287 -6.28 -24.59 11.63
N LEU A 288 -7.04 -24.05 10.67
CA LEU A 288 -6.90 -22.67 10.20
C LEU A 288 -7.72 -21.65 11.01
N VAL A 289 -8.69 -22.10 11.79
CA VAL A 289 -9.29 -21.26 12.83
C VAL A 289 -8.34 -21.36 14.02
N PRO A 290 -7.41 -20.39 14.26
CA PRO A 290 -6.67 -20.40 15.50
C PRO A 290 -7.70 -20.48 16.64
N PRO A 291 -7.46 -21.27 17.70
CA PRO A 291 -8.35 -21.31 18.85
C PRO A 291 -8.59 -19.86 19.24
N MET A 292 -9.84 -19.42 19.11
CA MET A 292 -10.18 -18.00 19.19
C MET A 292 -9.54 -17.47 20.48
N PRO A 293 -8.75 -16.39 20.43
CA PRO A 293 -7.99 -15.92 21.59
C PRO A 293 -8.90 -15.33 22.68
N TYR A 294 -10.21 -15.53 22.57
CA TYR A 294 -11.23 -15.03 23.45
C TYR A 294 -12.15 -16.16 23.88
N THR A 295 -12.63 -16.06 25.11
CA THR A 295 -13.61 -17.01 25.65
C THR A 295 -15.00 -16.77 25.06
N GLN A 296 -15.85 -17.80 25.04
CA GLN A 296 -17.26 -17.68 24.63
C GLN A 296 -18.00 -16.59 25.44
N GLU A 297 -17.64 -16.41 26.71
CA GLU A 297 -18.24 -15.38 27.57
C GLU A 297 -17.95 -13.96 27.07
N VAL A 298 -16.72 -13.70 26.59
CA VAL A 298 -16.35 -12.40 26.00
C VAL A 298 -17.11 -12.19 24.69
N HIS A 299 -17.21 -13.22 23.85
CA HIS A 299 -17.99 -13.18 22.62
C HIS A 299 -19.46 -12.81 22.87
N ASP A 300 -20.12 -13.51 23.78
CA ASP A 300 -21.53 -13.27 24.11
C ASP A 300 -21.75 -11.88 24.72
N THR A 301 -20.78 -11.40 25.50
CA THR A 301 -20.82 -10.05 26.08
C THR A 301 -20.73 -8.96 25.01
N VAL A 302 -19.80 -9.08 24.05
CA VAL A 302 -19.69 -8.14 22.92
C VAL A 302 -20.93 -8.18 22.06
N LEU A 303 -21.48 -9.37 21.80
CA LEU A 303 -22.72 -9.51 21.04
C LEU A 303 -23.91 -8.86 21.75
N ALA A 304 -24.03 -9.02 23.08
CA ALA A 304 -25.05 -8.34 23.88
C ALA A 304 -24.89 -6.80 23.83
N PHE A 305 -23.66 -6.31 23.88
CA PHE A 305 -23.34 -4.89 23.76
C PHE A 305 -23.72 -4.32 22.39
N LEU A 306 -23.36 -5.02 21.30
CA LEU A 306 -23.68 -4.61 19.93
C LEU A 306 -25.20 -4.54 19.68
N ASN A 307 -25.95 -5.51 20.22
CA ASN A 307 -27.39 -5.63 20.04
C ASN A 307 -28.23 -4.81 21.04
N ALA A 308 -27.59 -4.06 21.94
CA ALA A 308 -28.31 -3.27 22.94
C ALA A 308 -29.16 -2.16 22.27
N PRO A 309 -30.45 -2.01 22.67
CA PRO A 309 -31.43 -1.21 21.92
C PRO A 309 -31.26 0.30 22.08
N SER A 310 -30.45 0.77 23.03
CA SER A 310 -30.22 2.19 23.29
C SER A 310 -28.82 2.44 23.81
N LEU A 311 -28.41 3.71 23.79
CA LEU A 311 -27.13 4.12 24.35
C LEU A 311 -27.09 3.88 25.87
N GLU A 312 -28.19 4.10 26.58
CA GLU A 312 -28.33 3.79 28.01
C GLU A 312 -28.14 2.29 28.29
N ALA A 313 -28.72 1.42 27.47
CA ALA A 313 -28.56 -0.02 27.61
C ALA A 313 -27.11 -0.45 27.34
N LYS A 314 -26.45 0.16 26.36
CA LYS A 314 -25.01 -0.04 26.09
C LYS A 314 -24.17 0.39 27.29
N GLN A 315 -24.47 1.54 27.90
CA GLN A 315 -23.76 2.00 29.08
C GLN A 315 -23.89 1.00 30.24
N GLN A 316 -25.12 0.56 30.53
CA GLN A 316 -25.36 -0.42 31.61
C GLN A 316 -24.60 -1.73 31.39
N ILE A 317 -24.53 -2.22 30.15
CA ILE A 317 -23.75 -3.42 29.81
C ILE A 317 -22.25 -3.15 29.99
N ALA A 318 -21.76 -2.02 29.49
CA ALA A 318 -20.35 -1.63 29.65
C ALA A 318 -19.97 -1.48 31.13
N GLU A 319 -20.83 -0.91 31.97
CA GLU A 319 -20.62 -0.77 33.42
C GLU A 319 -20.64 -2.12 34.14
N ARG A 320 -21.57 -3.00 33.78
CA ARG A 320 -21.72 -4.32 34.43
C ARG A 320 -20.59 -5.28 34.03
N GLU A 321 -20.17 -5.26 32.77
CA GLU A 321 -19.27 -6.24 32.18
C GLU A 321 -17.89 -5.65 31.84
N GLN A 322 -17.44 -4.62 32.58
CA GLN A 322 -16.16 -3.94 32.32
C GLN A 322 -14.98 -4.92 32.20
N ALA A 323 -14.91 -5.90 33.11
CA ALA A 323 -13.84 -6.90 33.16
C ALA A 323 -13.75 -7.79 31.90
N ARG A 324 -14.81 -7.86 31.10
CA ARG A 324 -14.86 -8.61 29.83
C ARG A 324 -14.74 -7.69 28.62
N LEU A 325 -15.52 -6.59 28.59
CA LEU A 325 -15.56 -5.67 27.43
C LEU A 325 -14.31 -4.82 27.26
N LEU A 326 -13.63 -4.47 28.35
CA LEU A 326 -12.47 -3.57 28.32
C LEU A 326 -11.15 -4.35 28.23
N THR A 327 -11.15 -5.47 27.50
CA THR A 327 -10.00 -6.38 27.33
C THR A 327 -9.59 -6.53 25.87
N ASP A 328 -8.34 -6.84 25.58
CA ASP A 328 -7.88 -7.08 24.20
C ASP A 328 -8.61 -8.25 23.54
N GLU A 329 -9.07 -9.23 24.32
CA GLU A 329 -9.94 -10.31 23.86
C GLU A 329 -11.24 -9.78 23.24
N ALA A 330 -11.91 -8.82 23.89
CA ALA A 330 -13.12 -8.20 23.34
C ALA A 330 -12.81 -7.42 22.05
N ASP A 331 -11.63 -6.81 21.95
CA ASP A 331 -11.21 -6.13 20.72
C ASP A 331 -11.07 -7.12 19.55
N HIS A 332 -10.51 -8.30 19.80
CA HIS A 332 -10.46 -9.38 18.81
C HIS A 332 -11.86 -9.85 18.39
N VAL A 333 -12.83 -9.90 19.30
CA VAL A 333 -14.23 -10.20 18.94
C VAL A 333 -14.81 -9.10 18.03
N PHE A 334 -14.57 -7.81 18.32
CA PHE A 334 -15.00 -6.72 17.43
C PHE A 334 -14.37 -6.83 16.04
N LEU A 335 -13.07 -7.13 15.95
CA LEU A 335 -12.37 -7.35 14.68
C LEU A 335 -12.94 -8.55 13.92
N HIS A 336 -13.26 -9.64 14.63
CA HIS A 336 -13.92 -10.81 14.06
C HIS A 336 -15.29 -10.43 13.47
N PHE A 337 -16.12 -9.66 14.19
CA PHE A 337 -17.40 -9.18 13.67
C PHE A 337 -17.22 -8.22 12.48
N LEU A 338 -16.22 -7.34 12.49
CA LEU A 338 -15.92 -6.46 11.35
C LEU A 338 -15.57 -7.26 10.10
N HIS A 339 -14.74 -8.29 10.25
CA HIS A 339 -14.40 -9.17 9.14
C HIS A 339 -15.63 -9.91 8.60
N ARG A 340 -16.46 -10.47 9.49
CA ARG A 340 -17.71 -11.16 9.13
C ARG A 340 -18.72 -10.25 8.41
N HIS A 341 -18.72 -8.96 8.72
CA HIS A 341 -19.65 -7.99 8.15
C HIS A 341 -19.03 -7.05 7.11
N ARG A 342 -17.88 -7.42 6.52
CA ARG A 342 -17.17 -6.58 5.53
C ARG A 342 -18.06 -6.15 4.35
N ASP A 343 -18.96 -7.03 3.92
CA ASP A 343 -19.85 -6.79 2.77
C ASP A 343 -21.13 -6.02 3.13
N ASN A 344 -21.31 -5.66 4.42
CA ASN A 344 -22.40 -4.84 4.92
C ASN A 344 -21.84 -3.53 5.51
N PRO A 345 -21.79 -2.44 4.71
CA PRO A 345 -21.19 -1.17 5.14
C PRO A 345 -21.84 -0.59 6.39
N MET A 346 -23.17 -0.73 6.53
CA MET A 346 -23.92 -0.21 7.67
C MET A 346 -23.58 -0.98 8.95
N ALA A 347 -23.51 -2.31 8.89
CA ALA A 347 -23.11 -3.13 10.03
C ALA A 347 -21.65 -2.87 10.41
N SER A 348 -20.74 -2.83 9.43
CA SER A 348 -19.32 -2.53 9.66
C SER A 348 -19.13 -1.17 10.32
N GLN A 349 -19.80 -0.12 9.83
CA GLN A 349 -19.75 1.21 10.43
C GLN A 349 -20.28 1.21 11.88
N MET A 350 -21.41 0.54 12.12
CA MET A 350 -21.96 0.40 13.47
C MET A 350 -20.98 -0.31 14.40
N ILE A 351 -20.37 -1.42 13.98
CA ILE A 351 -19.40 -2.18 14.79
C ILE A 351 -18.15 -1.32 15.08
N GLN A 352 -17.65 -0.57 14.09
CA GLN A 352 -16.52 0.36 14.29
C GLN A 352 -16.85 1.47 15.31
N GLN A 353 -18.04 2.05 15.25
CA GLN A 353 -18.48 3.06 16.23
C GLN A 353 -18.55 2.49 17.64
N ASN A 354 -19.07 1.28 17.80
CA ASN A 354 -19.13 0.60 19.10
C ASN A 354 -17.74 0.21 19.62
N ARG A 355 -16.84 -0.23 18.74
CA ARG A 355 -15.44 -0.51 19.09
C ARG A 355 -14.75 0.75 19.59
N LYS A 356 -14.89 1.90 18.90
CA LYS A 356 -14.37 3.20 19.35
C LYS A 356 -14.94 3.65 20.69
N LEU A 357 -16.22 3.39 20.93
CA LEU A 357 -16.84 3.67 22.23
C LEU A 357 -16.22 2.83 23.35
N ILE A 358 -15.96 1.54 23.10
CA ILE A 358 -15.28 0.67 24.07
C ILE A 358 -13.82 1.08 24.29
N GLU A 359 -13.10 1.47 23.23
CA GLU A 359 -11.77 2.08 23.32
C GLU A 359 -11.80 3.33 24.21
N GLY A 360 -12.78 4.21 23.99
CA GLY A 360 -12.96 5.38 24.84
C GLY A 360 -13.30 5.04 26.30
N CYS A 361 -14.08 3.99 26.53
CA CYS A 361 -14.33 3.50 27.89
C CYS A 361 -13.05 3.06 28.61
N ARG A 362 -12.03 2.55 27.88
CA ARG A 362 -10.72 2.19 28.45
C ARG A 362 -9.90 3.42 28.81
N GLU A 363 -9.92 4.43 27.95
CA GLU A 363 -9.09 5.63 28.10
C GLU A 363 -9.61 6.59 29.17
N PHE A 364 -10.93 6.85 29.20
CA PHE A 364 -11.55 7.87 30.04
C PHE A 364 -12.66 7.35 30.96
N GLY A 365 -12.81 6.02 31.04
CA GLY A 365 -13.84 5.37 31.85
C GLY A 365 -15.20 5.34 31.15
N VAL A 366 -16.05 4.39 31.56
CA VAL A 366 -17.36 4.17 30.92
C VAL A 366 -18.25 5.42 30.99
N GLU A 367 -18.36 6.06 32.16
CA GLU A 367 -19.20 7.25 32.30
C GLU A 367 -18.71 8.40 31.40
N GLY A 368 -17.39 8.63 31.33
CA GLY A 368 -16.79 9.64 30.46
C GLY A 368 -17.12 9.42 28.99
N ALA A 369 -17.01 8.18 28.52
CA ALA A 369 -17.24 7.83 27.12
C ALA A 369 -18.68 7.97 26.68
N PHE A 370 -19.60 7.58 27.54
CA PHE A 370 -21.02 7.76 27.28
C PHE A 370 -21.46 9.22 27.46
N LEU A 371 -20.83 9.98 28.35
CA LEU A 371 -21.08 11.42 28.50
C LEU A 371 -20.69 12.19 27.22
N GLU A 372 -19.56 11.84 26.60
CA GLU A 372 -19.12 12.43 25.34
C GLU A 372 -20.12 12.15 24.21
N LEU A 373 -20.61 10.91 24.09
CA LEU A 373 -21.64 10.57 23.09
C LEU A 373 -23.00 11.22 23.37
N ARG A 374 -23.39 11.35 24.64
CA ARG A 374 -24.64 12.04 25.06
C ARG A 374 -24.57 13.55 24.93
N GLN A 375 -23.38 14.10 24.78
CA GLN A 375 -23.17 15.48 24.39
C GLN A 375 -22.85 15.51 22.89
N PRO A 376 -23.81 15.18 21.99
CA PRO A 376 -23.59 15.40 20.58
C PRO A 376 -23.26 16.88 20.45
N HIS A 377 -22.08 17.17 19.89
CA HIS A 377 -21.46 18.48 19.81
C HIS A 377 -22.51 19.59 19.81
N ARG A 378 -22.78 20.17 20.98
CA ARG A 378 -23.82 21.19 21.17
C ARG A 378 -23.37 22.55 20.64
N TYR A 379 -22.28 22.58 19.90
CA TYR A 379 -21.81 23.80 19.26
C TYR A 379 -22.42 23.84 17.87
N ASP A 380 -23.03 24.97 17.53
CA ASP A 380 -23.36 25.27 16.15
C ASP A 380 -22.14 24.96 15.26
N GLN A 381 -22.35 24.22 14.18
CA GLN A 381 -21.26 23.85 13.26
C GLN A 381 -20.52 25.09 12.77
N ASN A 382 -21.21 26.23 12.67
CA ASN A 382 -20.60 27.50 12.32
C ASN A 382 -19.62 28.02 13.38
N THR A 383 -19.89 27.80 14.67
CA THR A 383 -18.97 28.20 15.77
C THR A 383 -17.72 27.34 15.76
N SER A 384 -17.86 26.04 15.55
CA SER A 384 -16.69 25.14 15.42
C SER A 384 -15.83 25.52 14.22
N ALA A 385 -16.46 25.76 13.05
CA ALA A 385 -15.76 26.20 11.85
C ALA A 385 -15.05 27.56 12.04
N ALA A 386 -15.68 28.51 12.73
CA ALA A 386 -15.09 29.80 13.03
C ALA A 386 -13.86 29.69 13.94
N VAL A 387 -13.93 28.87 15.00
CA VAL A 387 -12.80 28.62 15.91
C VAL A 387 -11.64 27.97 15.17
N LEU A 388 -11.92 26.95 14.34
CA LEU A 388 -10.88 26.30 13.51
C LEU A 388 -10.28 27.26 12.48
N ALA A 389 -11.09 28.12 11.85
CA ALA A 389 -10.59 29.14 10.94
C ALA A 389 -9.64 30.13 11.64
N LEU A 390 -9.92 30.46 12.91
CA LEU A 390 -9.06 31.35 13.70
C LEU A 390 -7.75 30.67 14.10
N ILE A 391 -7.80 29.39 14.48
CA ILE A 391 -6.62 28.59 14.82
C ILE A 391 -5.70 28.44 13.61
N ASN A 392 -6.27 28.22 12.42
CA ASN A 392 -5.52 28.03 11.17
C ASN A 392 -5.05 29.34 10.51
N ALA A 393 -5.45 30.50 11.02
CA ALA A 393 -4.96 31.78 10.51
C ALA A 393 -3.52 32.03 10.99
N HIS A 394 -2.57 32.10 10.06
CA HIS A 394 -1.15 32.14 10.37
C HIS A 394 -0.60 33.56 10.51
N THR A 395 -1.24 34.52 9.83
CA THR A 395 -0.82 35.93 9.89
C THR A 395 -1.78 36.78 10.73
N SER A 396 -1.29 37.89 11.27
CA SER A 396 -2.12 38.84 12.02
C SER A 396 -3.27 39.40 11.17
N ASN A 397 -3.04 39.60 9.87
CA ASN A 397 -4.06 40.07 8.94
C ASN A 397 -5.15 39.02 8.69
N GLU A 398 -4.77 37.74 8.57
CA GLU A 398 -5.73 36.64 8.47
C GLU A 398 -6.54 36.51 9.76
N LYS A 399 -5.89 36.55 10.93
CA LYS A 399 -6.58 36.50 12.23
C LYS A 399 -7.57 37.66 12.38
N ARG A 400 -7.16 38.88 12.02
CA ARG A 400 -8.06 40.05 11.98
C ARG A 400 -9.28 39.74 11.13
N ARG A 401 -9.06 39.30 9.89
CA ARG A 401 -10.13 39.01 8.93
C ARG A 401 -11.09 37.94 9.44
N VAL A 402 -10.58 36.87 10.05
CA VAL A 402 -11.42 35.79 10.61
C VAL A 402 -12.25 36.29 11.79
N ILE A 403 -11.64 37.02 12.73
CA ILE A 403 -12.36 37.57 13.90
C ILE A 403 -13.45 38.55 13.46
N GLU A 404 -13.18 39.41 12.47
CA GLU A 404 -14.17 40.34 11.92
C GLU A 404 -15.30 39.59 11.19
N THR A 405 -14.96 38.57 10.40
CA THR A 405 -15.92 37.79 9.61
C THR A 405 -16.84 36.96 10.50
N TYR A 406 -16.30 36.33 11.54
CA TYR A 406 -17.03 35.42 12.43
C TYR A 406 -17.23 35.98 13.83
N LYS A 407 -17.34 37.31 13.95
CA LYS A 407 -17.39 38.00 15.25
C LYS A 407 -18.47 37.41 16.17
N ALA A 408 -19.69 37.23 15.66
CA ALA A 408 -20.81 36.74 16.47
C ALA A 408 -20.56 35.33 17.03
N GLN A 409 -20.02 34.44 16.20
CA GLN A 409 -19.70 33.05 16.57
C GLN A 409 -18.53 33.00 17.55
N LEU A 410 -17.45 33.73 17.26
CA LEU A 410 -16.24 33.70 18.09
C LEU A 410 -16.46 34.37 19.45
N THR A 411 -17.36 35.35 19.57
CA THR A 411 -17.69 35.96 20.88
C THR A 411 -18.71 35.17 21.70
N SER A 412 -19.24 34.07 21.17
CA SER A 412 -20.28 33.30 21.86
C SER A 412 -19.69 32.43 23.00
N PRO A 413 -20.46 32.12 24.05
CA PRO A 413 -20.02 31.17 25.09
C PRO A 413 -19.61 29.81 24.50
N GLU A 414 -20.30 29.37 23.45
CA GLU A 414 -20.01 28.12 22.75
C GLU A 414 -18.60 28.08 22.17
N ALA A 415 -18.06 29.21 21.67
CA ALA A 415 -16.69 29.26 21.18
C ALA A 415 -15.68 28.95 22.30
N GLN A 416 -15.91 29.41 23.53
CA GLN A 416 -15.03 29.08 24.67
C GLN A 416 -15.04 27.58 24.98
N ILE A 417 -16.19 26.94 24.87
CA ILE A 417 -16.29 25.49 25.11
C ILE A 417 -15.59 24.72 23.97
N VAL A 418 -15.72 25.15 22.71
CA VAL A 418 -14.95 24.56 21.60
C VAL A 418 -13.44 24.69 21.84
N PHE A 419 -12.97 25.85 22.33
CA PHE A 419 -11.56 26.01 22.71
C PHE A 419 -11.15 25.05 23.84
N ASP A 420 -11.97 24.88 24.89
CA ASP A 420 -11.69 23.96 25.99
C ASP A 420 -11.66 22.50 25.54
N ASP A 421 -12.53 22.10 24.62
CA ASP A 421 -12.56 20.75 24.03
C ASP A 421 -11.31 20.48 23.18
N LEU A 422 -10.92 21.43 22.33
CA LEU A 422 -9.69 21.33 21.55
C LEU A 422 -8.46 21.28 22.46
N ILE A 423 -8.43 22.05 23.55
CA ILE A 423 -7.35 21.98 24.54
C ILE A 423 -7.29 20.58 25.16
N ARG A 424 -8.40 20.03 25.66
CA ARG A 424 -8.43 18.68 26.25
C ARG A 424 -7.99 17.59 25.25
N GLN A 425 -8.47 17.69 24.01
CA GLN A 425 -8.13 16.74 22.96
C GLN A 425 -6.62 16.72 22.64
N HIS A 426 -5.98 17.89 22.58
CA HIS A 426 -4.55 17.99 22.28
C HIS A 426 -3.66 17.77 23.52
N GLU A 427 -4.16 18.01 24.75
CA GLU A 427 -3.50 17.61 26.00
C GLU A 427 -3.34 16.10 26.09
N HIS A 428 -4.39 15.34 25.78
CA HIS A 428 -4.32 13.87 25.77
C HIS A 428 -3.28 13.35 24.76
N LYS A 429 -3.21 13.98 23.58
CA LYS A 429 -2.26 13.63 22.51
C LYS A 429 -0.83 14.11 22.77
N LYS A 430 -0.59 14.89 23.83
CA LYS A 430 0.69 15.57 24.12
C LYS A 430 1.17 16.44 22.96
N ASP A 431 0.24 17.06 22.22
CA ASP A 431 0.53 17.95 21.11
C ASP A 431 0.67 19.40 21.60
N TYR A 432 1.82 19.67 22.22
CA TYR A 432 2.12 20.96 22.83
C TYR A 432 2.10 22.14 21.83
N GLY A 433 2.30 21.86 20.54
CA GLY A 433 2.25 22.89 19.49
C GLY A 433 0.86 23.38 19.19
N ALA A 434 -0.05 22.44 18.92
CA ALA A 434 -1.45 22.78 18.75
C ALA A 434 -1.99 23.45 20.01
N LEU A 435 -1.64 22.95 21.21
CA LEU A 435 -2.07 23.55 22.48
C LEU A 435 -1.66 25.01 22.62
N HIS A 436 -0.41 25.33 22.30
CA HIS A 436 0.07 26.71 22.35
C HIS A 436 -0.73 27.61 21.41
N ILE A 437 -0.93 27.19 20.16
CA ILE A 437 -1.69 27.95 19.16
C ILE A 437 -3.16 28.14 19.59
N ILE A 438 -3.79 27.09 20.11
CA ILE A 438 -5.18 27.13 20.56
C ILE A 438 -5.33 28.10 21.74
N ARG A 439 -4.45 28.01 22.76
CA ARG A 439 -4.44 28.90 23.93
C ARG A 439 -4.16 30.36 23.53
N LEU A 440 -3.19 30.59 22.63
CA LEU A 440 -2.87 31.93 22.14
C LEU A 440 -4.06 32.58 21.44
N ASN A 441 -4.74 31.85 20.55
CA ASN A 441 -5.92 32.36 19.85
C ASN A 441 -7.11 32.58 20.79
N ARG A 442 -7.28 31.74 21.82
CA ARG A 442 -8.28 31.97 22.88
C ARG A 442 -7.99 33.26 23.64
N SER A 443 -6.75 33.48 24.06
CA SER A 443 -6.32 34.71 24.75
C SER A 443 -6.49 35.94 23.88
N LEU A 444 -6.10 35.86 22.60
CA LEU A 444 -6.32 36.93 21.62
C LEU A 444 -7.80 37.30 21.53
N LEU A 445 -8.68 36.31 21.45
CA LEU A 445 -10.11 36.53 21.36
C LEU A 445 -10.65 37.19 22.64
N GLN A 446 -10.24 36.73 23.82
CA GLN A 446 -10.62 37.35 25.10
C GLN A 446 -10.16 38.80 25.18
N ARG A 447 -8.88 39.09 24.86
CA ARG A 447 -8.36 40.46 24.84
C ARG A 447 -9.05 41.33 23.81
N SER A 448 -9.38 40.79 22.63
CA SER A 448 -10.08 41.55 21.58
C SER A 448 -11.46 42.04 22.02
N GLN A 449 -12.10 41.34 22.96
CA GLN A 449 -13.37 41.75 23.57
C GLN A 449 -13.19 42.86 24.60
N GLU A 450 -12.04 42.89 25.29
CA GLU A 450 -11.74 43.86 26.35
C GLU A 450 -11.25 45.21 25.80
N ILE A 451 -10.28 45.18 24.87
CA ILE A 451 -9.53 46.37 24.45
C ILE A 451 -9.67 46.70 22.96
N GLY A 452 -10.42 45.90 22.20
CA GLY A 452 -10.54 46.04 20.75
C GLY A 452 -9.56 45.14 19.99
N ILE A 453 -9.87 44.83 18.74
CA ILE A 453 -9.11 43.85 17.95
C ILE A 453 -7.72 44.36 17.56
N ASP A 454 -7.58 45.66 17.29
CA ASP A 454 -6.31 46.24 16.85
C ASP A 454 -5.33 46.34 18.02
N GLU A 455 -5.81 46.79 19.18
CA GLU A 455 -5.04 46.80 20.42
C GLU A 455 -4.72 45.38 20.90
N ALA A 456 -5.66 44.43 20.81
CA ALA A 456 -5.40 43.04 21.20
C ALA A 456 -4.43 42.32 20.25
N LEU A 457 -4.52 42.54 18.93
CA LEU A 457 -3.52 42.04 17.99
C LEU A 457 -2.18 42.72 18.25
N ALA A 458 -2.14 44.04 18.47
CA ALA A 458 -0.91 44.74 18.82
C ALA A 458 -0.32 44.21 20.13
N GLU A 459 -1.13 43.91 21.16
CA GLU A 459 -0.65 43.34 22.42
C GLU A 459 -0.16 41.92 22.24
N VAL A 460 -0.91 41.06 21.53
CA VAL A 460 -0.51 39.67 21.26
C VAL A 460 0.71 39.60 20.33
N LEU A 461 0.98 40.65 19.55
CA LEU A 461 2.17 40.78 18.69
C LEU A 461 3.33 41.54 19.35
N THR A 462 3.07 42.38 20.36
CA THR A 462 4.10 43.15 21.12
C THR A 462 4.51 42.46 22.41
N ILE A 463 3.70 41.54 22.93
CA ILE A 463 4.23 40.34 23.56
C ILE A 463 5.05 39.70 22.44
N GLU A 464 6.36 40.00 22.37
CA GLU A 464 7.29 39.19 21.59
C GLU A 464 6.85 37.76 21.89
N PRO A 465 6.40 37.00 20.87
CA PRO A 465 5.85 35.68 21.14
C PRO A 465 6.89 35.02 22.03
N PRO A 466 6.55 34.43 23.18
CA PRO A 466 7.56 33.84 24.05
C PRO A 466 8.55 32.98 23.25
N GLY A 467 8.10 32.40 22.13
CA GLY A 467 8.92 31.78 21.07
C GLY A 467 10.09 32.58 20.45
N HIS A 468 10.14 33.92 20.48
CA HIS A 468 11.29 34.70 20.00
C HIS A 468 12.40 34.79 21.05
N GLN A 469 12.05 35.06 22.32
CA GLN A 469 13.04 35.01 23.41
C GLN A 469 13.45 33.58 23.73
N VAL A 470 12.50 32.64 23.73
CA VAL A 470 12.74 31.19 23.80
C VAL A 470 13.58 30.75 22.62
N GLY A 471 13.22 31.16 21.39
CA GLY A 471 13.98 30.82 20.20
C GLY A 471 15.41 31.36 20.22
N ALA A 472 15.59 32.63 20.62
CA ALA A 472 16.91 33.22 20.80
C ALA A 472 17.72 32.48 21.87
N ALA A 473 17.14 32.19 23.04
CA ALA A 473 17.81 31.47 24.11
C ALA A 473 18.14 30.02 23.71
N VAL A 474 17.25 29.33 22.99
CA VAL A 474 17.49 27.98 22.46
C VAL A 474 18.60 28.00 21.41
N MET A 475 18.59 28.96 20.48
CA MET A 475 19.63 29.10 19.47
C MET A 475 20.99 29.45 20.10
N MET A 476 21.00 30.32 21.11
CA MET A 476 22.21 30.59 21.92
C MET A 476 22.72 29.30 22.56
N LEU A 477 21.85 28.56 23.25
CA LEU A 477 22.20 27.30 23.91
C LEU A 477 22.77 26.25 22.95
N ILE A 478 22.23 26.17 21.74
CA ILE A 478 22.66 25.21 20.71
C ILE A 478 24.00 25.57 20.10
N ASN A 479 24.23 26.87 19.86
CA ASN A 479 25.48 27.37 19.29
C ASN A 479 26.64 27.36 20.30
N THR A 480 26.36 27.18 21.58
CA THR A 480 27.37 27.02 22.62
C THR A 480 27.94 25.60 22.60
N GLU A 481 29.26 25.46 22.48
CA GLU A 481 29.92 24.14 22.47
C GLU A 481 30.26 23.64 23.87
N SER A 482 30.70 24.54 24.76
CA SER A 482 31.15 24.19 26.10
C SER A 482 29.98 23.90 27.04
N LEU A 483 30.03 22.76 27.73
CA LEU A 483 29.02 22.39 28.72
C LEU A 483 28.96 23.40 29.89
N GLY A 484 30.08 24.03 30.25
CA GLY A 484 30.10 25.07 31.29
C GLY A 484 29.46 26.38 30.86
N GLU A 485 29.54 26.74 29.59
CA GLU A 485 28.85 27.91 29.04
C GLU A 485 27.35 27.65 28.89
N LYS A 486 26.96 26.41 28.56
CA LYS A 486 25.55 25.99 28.56
C LYS A 486 24.94 26.06 29.96
N GLU A 487 25.67 25.63 30.97
CA GLU A 487 25.26 25.75 32.38
C GLU A 487 24.94 27.21 32.74
N LEU A 488 25.84 28.13 32.40
CA LEU A 488 25.66 29.56 32.64
C LEU A 488 24.43 30.11 31.90
N LEU A 489 24.26 29.76 30.61
CA LEU A 489 23.12 30.18 29.80
C LEU A 489 21.78 29.65 30.33
N ILE A 490 21.74 28.39 30.78
CA ILE A 490 20.53 27.81 31.37
C ILE A 490 20.21 28.49 32.72
N GLN A 491 21.22 28.87 33.50
CA GLN A 491 21.02 29.64 34.73
C GLN A 491 20.50 31.06 34.45
N GLU A 492 21.11 31.76 33.48
CA GLU A 492 20.75 33.13 33.10
C GLU A 492 19.33 33.20 32.50
N HIS A 493 18.98 32.24 31.64
CA HIS A 493 17.68 32.18 30.98
C HIS A 493 16.75 31.12 31.58
N ARG A 494 16.87 30.84 32.89
CA ARG A 494 16.11 29.76 33.57
C ARG A 494 14.61 29.84 33.36
N GLN A 495 14.04 31.05 33.42
CA GLN A 495 12.60 31.30 33.29
C GLN A 495 12.08 31.05 31.86
N ILE A 496 12.97 30.89 30.89
CA ILE A 496 12.67 30.76 29.46
C ILE A 496 13.02 29.35 28.99
N LEU A 497 14.25 28.88 29.28
CA LEU A 497 14.74 27.58 28.82
C LEU A 497 14.12 26.41 29.58
N LEU A 498 13.74 26.57 30.85
CA LEU A 498 13.17 25.47 31.65
C LEU A 498 11.64 25.42 31.61
N THR A 499 11.02 25.85 30.51
CA THR A 499 9.56 25.79 30.32
C THR A 499 9.17 24.84 29.18
N ASP A 500 7.89 24.45 29.14
CA ASP A 500 7.37 23.57 28.09
C ASP A 500 7.38 24.25 26.70
N GLU A 501 7.38 25.58 26.65
CA GLU A 501 7.56 26.35 25.41
C GLU A 501 8.95 26.14 24.78
N ALA A 502 10.00 26.00 25.60
CA ALA A 502 11.33 25.66 25.09
C ALA A 502 11.33 24.26 24.46
N ASP A 503 10.69 23.28 25.10
CA ASP A 503 10.53 21.92 24.55
C ASP A 503 9.80 21.93 23.21
N PHE A 504 8.75 22.75 23.10
CA PHE A 504 8.04 22.94 21.84
C PHE A 504 8.94 23.53 20.76
N PHE A 505 9.71 24.56 21.08
CA PHE A 505 10.65 25.17 20.12
C PHE A 505 11.71 24.17 19.66
N PHE A 506 12.28 23.37 20.58
CA PHE A 506 13.17 22.25 20.22
C PHE A 506 12.48 21.27 19.27
N GLY A 507 11.22 20.90 19.54
CA GLY A 507 10.43 20.03 18.67
C GLY A 507 10.20 20.61 17.27
N GLN A 508 9.86 21.89 17.16
CA GLN A 508 9.71 22.59 15.88
C GLN A 508 11.01 22.62 15.08
N MET A 509 12.13 22.90 15.73
CA MET A 509 13.42 22.91 15.05
C MET A 509 13.87 21.51 14.64
N LEU A 510 13.58 20.48 15.43
CA LEU A 510 13.82 19.08 15.05
C LEU A 510 13.04 18.66 13.79
N LEU A 511 11.82 19.18 13.62
CA LEU A 511 11.02 19.00 12.40
C LEU A 511 11.57 19.84 11.23
N GLN A 512 11.90 21.10 11.48
CA GLN A 512 12.42 22.01 10.44
C GLN A 512 13.76 21.55 9.87
N PHE A 513 14.63 20.98 10.71
CA PHE A 513 15.94 20.46 10.32
C PHE A 513 15.94 18.94 10.16
N GLU A 514 14.80 18.34 9.78
CA GLU A 514 14.69 16.88 9.61
C GLU A 514 15.73 16.31 8.62
N GLN A 515 16.10 17.10 7.61
CA GLN A 515 17.08 16.74 6.56
C GLN A 515 18.55 17.01 6.96
N ASP A 516 18.81 17.79 8.02
CA ASP A 516 20.17 18.07 8.51
C ASP A 516 20.42 17.27 9.80
N GLN A 517 20.96 16.05 9.62
CA GLN A 517 21.21 15.11 10.72
C GLN A 517 22.08 15.72 11.84
N ARG A 518 23.05 16.56 11.50
CA ARG A 518 23.95 17.19 12.47
C ARG A 518 23.18 18.18 13.33
N LEU A 519 22.41 19.07 12.71
CA LEU A 519 21.57 20.01 13.46
C LEU A 519 20.53 19.26 14.28
N LYS A 520 19.87 18.25 13.72
CA LYS A 520 18.88 17.42 14.42
C LYS A 520 19.46 16.79 15.69
N GLU A 521 20.65 16.19 15.62
CA GLU A 521 21.34 15.64 16.79
C GLU A 521 21.76 16.72 17.80
N MET A 522 22.12 17.92 17.34
CA MET A 522 22.40 19.05 18.23
C MET A 522 21.15 19.53 18.97
N PHE A 523 20.02 19.71 18.27
CA PHE A 523 18.74 20.09 18.88
C PHE A 523 18.27 19.02 19.86
N ALA A 524 18.32 17.74 19.48
CA ALA A 524 17.89 16.63 20.34
C ALA A 524 18.72 16.54 21.62
N ARG A 525 20.06 16.63 21.52
CA ARG A 525 20.95 16.61 22.70
C ARG A 525 20.68 17.76 23.66
N ASN A 526 20.49 18.97 23.15
CA ASN A 526 20.20 20.13 23.98
C ASN A 526 18.77 20.08 24.58
N GLN A 527 17.79 19.53 23.87
CA GLN A 527 16.46 19.28 24.41
C GLN A 527 16.50 18.31 25.58
N VAL A 528 17.24 17.20 25.46
CA VAL A 528 17.43 16.22 26.55
C VAL A 528 18.09 16.89 27.76
N LEU A 529 19.14 17.69 27.56
CA LEU A 529 19.79 18.44 28.65
C LEU A 529 18.81 19.37 29.36
N VAL A 530 18.03 20.16 28.61
CA VAL A 530 17.05 21.10 29.18
C VAL A 530 15.97 20.39 29.99
N ARG A 531 15.42 19.27 29.48
CA ARG A 531 14.47 18.44 30.23
C ARG A 531 15.09 17.90 31.50
N ARG A 532 16.34 17.40 31.42
CA ARG A 532 17.04 16.87 32.58
C ARG A 532 17.29 17.94 33.63
N CYS A 533 17.69 19.14 33.23
CA CYS A 533 17.80 20.30 34.12
C CYS A 533 16.48 20.62 34.86
N ARG A 534 15.32 20.40 34.22
CA ARG A 534 14.00 20.58 34.83
C ARG A 534 13.69 19.48 35.87
N GLU A 535 14.07 18.24 35.59
CA GLU A 535 13.81 17.07 36.45
C GLU A 535 14.71 17.02 37.69
N VAL A 536 16.01 17.22 37.52
CA VAL A 536 17.02 16.96 38.57
C VAL A 536 17.78 18.21 39.03
N GLY A 537 17.51 19.36 38.42
CA GLY A 537 18.26 20.59 38.64
C GLY A 537 19.47 20.72 37.72
N ILE A 538 19.88 21.97 37.45
CA ILE A 538 20.90 22.31 36.45
C ILE A 538 22.25 21.67 36.79
N GLU A 539 22.72 21.80 38.04
CA GLU A 539 24.03 21.29 38.47
C GLU A 539 24.12 19.76 38.31
N MET A 540 23.07 19.02 38.70
CA MET A 540 23.05 17.57 38.62
C MET A 540 22.98 17.07 37.17
N ALA A 541 22.15 17.69 36.33
CA ALA A 541 22.05 17.37 34.91
C ALA A 541 23.39 17.60 34.16
N ILE A 542 24.06 18.72 34.46
CA ILE A 542 25.38 19.03 33.88
C ILE A 542 26.44 18.03 34.36
N ALA A 543 26.42 17.63 35.64
CA ALA A 543 27.34 16.62 36.17
C ALA A 543 27.14 15.24 35.53
N GLU A 544 25.89 14.82 35.33
CA GLU A 544 25.57 13.56 34.62
C GLU A 544 26.12 13.58 33.20
N GLN A 545 25.93 14.69 32.47
CA GLN A 545 26.40 14.81 31.08
C GLN A 545 27.92 14.94 30.94
N ARG A 546 28.65 15.32 32.00
CA ARG A 546 30.13 15.24 32.02
C ARG A 546 30.64 13.80 32.22
N GLY A 547 29.84 12.93 32.82
CA GLY A 547 30.22 11.56 33.16
C GLY A 547 29.90 10.52 32.07
N SER A 548 29.05 10.88 31.11
CA SER A 548 28.66 10.10 29.91
C SER A 548 29.46 10.51 28.70
#